data_AF-A0AA42IJE1-F1
#
_entry.id   AF-A0AA42IJE1-F1
#
_cell.length_a   1.000
_cell.length_b   1.000
_cell.length_c   1.000
_cell.angle_alpha   90.00
_cell.angle_beta   90.00
_cell.angle_gamma   90.00
#
_symmetry.space_group_name_H-M   'P 1'
#
loop_
_entity.id
_entity.type
_entity.pdbx_description
1 polymer ?
#
loop_
_entity_poly.entity_id
_entity_poly.type
_entity_poly.pdbx_seq_one_letter_code
_entity_poly.pdbx_strand_id
1 'polypeptide(L)'
;MLLTRHHTFTRPIILGLTIVFLPACQLVKVKENNIHQAIRSKSENILTHDRLSAETTSLLKLLSLTPQQCSAEFETCLKRLNTQTDIAADERYAALSELYLAQALELSKQRNCTHAQPHSENNHCLEQSLNAFDQSLRYSYVYLFKM
;
A
#
# COMPACT_ATOMS: atom_id res chain seq x y z
N MET A 1 -71.94 33.61 -22.41
CA MET A 1 -71.01 33.29 -23.52
C MET A 1 -69.83 34.25 -23.44
N LEU A 2 -68.66 33.80 -22.96
CA LEU A 2 -67.35 34.41 -23.24
C LEU A 2 -66.30 33.35 -22.87
N LEU A 3 -65.57 32.92 -23.89
CA LEU A 3 -64.58 31.85 -23.89
C LEU A 3 -63.41 32.17 -22.94
N THR A 4 -62.98 31.19 -22.14
CA THR A 4 -61.59 31.13 -21.63
C THR A 4 -61.02 29.73 -21.84
N ARG A 5 -60.32 29.61 -22.96
CA ARG A 5 -59.48 28.47 -23.37
C ARG A 5 -58.12 28.61 -22.67
N HIS A 6 -57.96 28.01 -21.49
CA HIS A 6 -56.66 27.94 -20.81
C HIS A 6 -56.48 26.55 -20.17
N HIS A 7 -56.19 25.52 -20.97
CA HIS A 7 -55.91 24.20 -20.40
C HIS A 7 -54.85 23.36 -21.11
N THR A 8 -53.92 23.99 -21.83
CA THR A 8 -52.89 23.25 -22.60
C THR A 8 -51.44 23.70 -22.37
N PHE A 9 -51.16 24.54 -21.37
CA PHE A 9 -49.79 25.09 -21.16
C PHE A 9 -49.10 24.67 -19.86
N THR A 10 -49.79 23.97 -18.94
CA THR A 10 -49.23 23.57 -17.63
C THR A 10 -48.59 22.18 -17.62
N ARG A 11 -48.82 21.37 -18.66
CA ARG A 11 -48.24 20.02 -18.80
C ARG A 11 -46.74 19.95 -19.17
N PRO A 12 -46.12 20.88 -19.91
CA PRO A 12 -44.71 20.74 -20.29
C PRO A 12 -43.74 21.18 -19.18
N ILE A 13 -44.19 21.97 -18.20
CA ILE A 13 -43.31 22.49 -17.13
C ILE A 13 -42.96 21.41 -16.10
N ILE A 14 -43.88 20.48 -15.83
CA ILE A 14 -43.66 19.37 -14.87
C ILE A 14 -42.70 18.31 -15.44
N LEU A 15 -42.62 18.16 -16.77
CA LEU A 15 -41.73 17.19 -17.42
C LEU A 15 -40.27 17.66 -17.46
N GLY A 16 -40.01 18.97 -17.39
CA GLY A 16 -38.64 19.52 -17.42
C GLY A 16 -37.92 19.46 -16.07
N LEU A 17 -38.66 19.48 -14.95
CA LEU A 17 -38.07 19.55 -13.61
C LEU A 17 -37.47 18.21 -13.13
N THR A 18 -37.92 17.08 -13.68
CA THR A 18 -37.43 15.74 -13.29
C THR A 18 -36.07 15.40 -13.88
N ILE A 19 -35.65 16.08 -14.95
CA ILE A 19 -34.35 15.85 -15.61
C ILE A 19 -33.18 16.43 -14.77
N VAL A 20 -33.44 17.45 -13.95
CA VAL A 20 -32.41 18.13 -13.13
C VAL A 20 -31.97 17.30 -11.92
N PHE A 21 -32.76 16.29 -11.51
CA PHE A 21 -32.46 15.44 -10.35
C PHE A 21 -31.78 14.10 -10.71
N LEU A 22 -31.47 13.86 -11.98
CA LEU A 22 -30.67 12.70 -12.35
C LEU A 22 -29.24 12.95 -11.85
N PRO A 23 -28.67 12.10 -10.98
CA PRO A 23 -27.28 12.22 -10.58
C PRO A 23 -26.45 12.15 -11.86
N ALA A 24 -25.76 13.24 -12.19
CA ALA A 24 -24.79 13.22 -13.28
C ALA A 24 -23.76 12.14 -12.93
N CYS A 25 -23.70 11.06 -13.72
CA CYS A 25 -22.65 10.08 -13.60
C CYS A 25 -21.32 10.83 -13.69
N GLN A 26 -20.59 10.93 -12.57
CA GLN A 26 -19.24 11.48 -12.57
C GLN A 26 -18.44 10.66 -13.58
N LEU A 27 -18.00 11.31 -14.65
CA LEU A 27 -17.18 10.68 -15.67
C LEU A 27 -15.81 10.37 -15.04
N VAL A 28 -15.67 9.17 -14.49
CA VAL A 28 -14.41 8.72 -13.93
C VAL A 28 -13.48 8.42 -15.11
N LYS A 29 -12.48 9.27 -15.30
CA LYS A 29 -11.43 9.06 -16.30
C LYS A 29 -10.58 7.88 -15.85
N VAL A 30 -10.93 6.69 -16.34
CA VAL A 30 -10.11 5.49 -16.15
C VAL A 30 -8.80 5.74 -16.89
N LYS A 31 -7.71 5.94 -16.14
CA LYS A 31 -6.37 6.05 -16.70
C LYS A 31 -5.99 4.66 -17.21
N GLU A 32 -5.90 4.50 -18.52
CA GLU A 32 -5.38 3.29 -19.15
C GLU A 32 -3.96 3.03 -18.62
N ASN A 33 -3.81 1.99 -17.82
CA ASN A 33 -2.51 1.55 -17.32
C ASN A 33 -2.00 0.51 -18.32
N ASN A 34 -0.89 0.78 -19.00
CA ASN A 34 -0.30 -0.17 -19.95
C ASN A 34 -0.10 -1.54 -19.27
N ILE A 35 -0.49 -2.65 -19.91
CA ILE A 35 -0.36 -4.00 -19.33
C ILE A 35 1.07 -4.25 -18.82
N HIS A 36 2.09 -3.79 -19.56
CA HIS A 36 3.49 -3.86 -19.13
C HIS A 36 3.77 -3.12 -17.82
N GLN A 37 3.13 -1.98 -17.57
CA GLN A 37 3.27 -1.23 -16.32
C GLN A 37 2.56 -1.92 -15.16
N ALA A 38 1.40 -2.52 -15.41
CA ALA A 38 0.66 -3.29 -14.39
C ALA A 38 1.40 -4.57 -13.97
N ILE A 39 1.94 -5.32 -14.94
CA ILE A 39 2.78 -6.50 -14.67
C ILE A 39 4.03 -6.07 -13.90
N ARG A 40 4.69 -5.00 -14.36
CA ARG A 40 5.88 -4.46 -13.72
C ARG A 40 5.59 -4.10 -12.26
N SER A 41 4.53 -3.34 -11.97
CA SER A 41 4.19 -2.97 -10.58
C SER A 41 3.89 -4.15 -9.68
N LYS A 42 3.38 -5.26 -10.24
CA LYS A 42 3.12 -6.50 -9.47
C LYS A 42 4.38 -7.35 -9.26
N SER A 43 5.33 -7.26 -10.19
CA SER A 43 6.62 -7.99 -10.12
C SER A 43 7.70 -7.24 -9.35
N GLU A 44 7.53 -5.94 -9.16
CA GLU A 44 8.49 -5.07 -8.49
C GLU A 44 8.35 -5.20 -6.97
N ASN A 45 9.41 -5.71 -6.35
CA ASN A 45 9.55 -5.83 -4.91
C ASN A 45 11.05 -5.76 -4.55
N ILE A 46 11.34 -5.88 -3.26
CA ILE A 46 12.70 -5.71 -2.74
C ILE A 46 13.70 -6.71 -3.36
N LEU A 47 13.24 -7.91 -3.73
CA LEU A 47 14.08 -8.96 -4.30
C LEU A 47 14.35 -8.76 -5.80
N THR A 48 13.46 -8.08 -6.53
CA THR A 48 13.59 -7.92 -7.98
C THR A 48 14.19 -6.56 -8.39
N HIS A 49 13.96 -5.50 -7.60
CA HIS A 49 14.33 -4.13 -7.98
C HIS A 49 14.86 -3.27 -6.81
N ASP A 50 15.30 -3.85 -5.70
CA ASP A 50 15.83 -3.14 -4.51
C ASP A 50 14.88 -2.03 -3.98
N ARG A 51 13.56 -2.19 -4.16
CA ARG A 51 12.54 -1.26 -3.67
C ARG A 51 11.31 -1.99 -3.16
N LEU A 52 10.61 -1.39 -2.19
CA LEU A 52 9.36 -1.94 -1.69
C LEU A 52 8.32 -2.07 -2.82
N SER A 53 7.46 -3.10 -2.70
CA SER A 53 6.32 -3.31 -3.58
C SER A 53 5.35 -2.13 -3.59
N ALA A 54 4.53 -2.07 -4.63
CA ALA A 54 3.49 -1.05 -4.75
C ALA A 54 2.47 -1.16 -3.60
N GLU A 55 2.16 -2.38 -3.16
CA GLU A 55 1.27 -2.71 -2.07
C GLU A 55 1.81 -2.17 -0.73
N THR A 56 3.03 -2.55 -0.34
CA THR A 56 3.67 -2.04 0.88
C THR A 56 3.81 -0.52 0.84
N THR A 57 4.20 0.05 -0.30
CA THR A 57 4.30 1.50 -0.48
C THR A 57 2.95 2.21 -0.33
N SER A 58 1.86 1.58 -0.76
CA SER A 58 0.51 2.13 -0.63
C SER A 58 0.05 2.13 0.82
N LEU A 59 0.34 1.05 1.57
CA LEU A 59 0.09 1.01 3.00
C LEU A 59 0.88 2.08 3.76
N LEU A 60 2.17 2.25 3.48
CA LEU A 60 2.96 3.33 4.10
C LEU A 60 2.37 4.71 3.84
N LYS A 61 1.87 4.97 2.61
CA LYS A 61 1.22 6.24 2.26
C LYS A 61 -0.06 6.48 3.08
N LEU A 62 -0.87 5.44 3.33
CA LEU A 62 -2.05 5.56 4.22
C LEU A 62 -1.65 6.01 5.63
N LEU A 63 -0.45 5.62 6.08
CA LEU A 63 0.10 6.01 7.39
C LEU A 63 0.85 7.33 7.37
N SER A 64 0.80 8.07 6.25
CA SER A 64 1.58 9.28 6.02
C SER A 64 3.09 9.05 6.20
N LEU A 65 3.58 7.89 5.78
CA LEU A 65 4.99 7.50 5.80
C LEU A 65 5.53 7.32 4.39
N THR A 66 6.80 7.65 4.19
CA THR A 66 7.57 7.26 2.99
C THR A 66 8.45 6.04 3.29
N PRO A 67 8.89 5.28 2.26
CA PRO A 67 9.86 4.19 2.45
C PRO A 67 11.14 4.65 3.15
N GLN A 68 11.65 5.85 2.82
CA GLN A 68 12.86 6.41 3.42
C GLN A 68 12.66 6.76 4.90
N GLN A 69 11.52 7.38 5.24
CA GLN A 69 11.17 7.65 6.64
C GLN A 69 11.01 6.34 7.43
N CYS A 70 10.35 5.35 6.83
CA CYS A 70 10.18 4.05 7.46
C CYS A 70 11.52 3.34 7.70
N SER A 71 12.46 3.42 6.75
CA SER A 71 13.80 2.87 6.94
C SER A 71 14.61 3.59 8.02
N ALA A 72 14.49 4.92 8.12
CA ALA A 72 15.23 5.71 9.10
C ALA A 72 14.67 5.53 10.53
N GLU A 73 13.35 5.38 10.66
CA GLU A 73 12.65 5.23 11.94
C GLU A 73 11.90 3.89 11.99
N PHE A 74 12.63 2.80 11.78
CA PHE A 74 12.06 1.47 11.56
C PHE A 74 11.07 1.02 12.65
N GLU A 75 11.47 1.07 13.92
CA GLU A 75 10.59 0.68 15.04
C GLU A 75 9.32 1.54 15.12
N THR A 76 9.44 2.85 14.86
CA THR A 76 8.29 3.76 14.81
C THR A 76 7.35 3.40 13.66
N CYS A 77 7.91 3.08 12.49
CA CYS A 77 7.17 2.64 11.32
C CYS A 77 6.38 1.35 11.61
N LEU A 78 7.06 0.34 12.18
CA LEU A 78 6.42 -0.92 12.55
C LEU A 78 5.32 -0.72 13.58
N LYS A 79 5.55 0.13 14.59
CA LYS A 79 4.54 0.45 15.59
C LYS A 79 3.30 1.07 14.94
N ARG A 80 3.49 2.06 14.06
CA ARG A 80 2.36 2.66 13.33
C ARG A 80 1.60 1.61 12.53
N LEU A 81 2.30 0.79 11.73
CA LEU A 81 1.67 -0.26 10.93
C LEU A 81 0.91 -1.28 11.78
N ASN A 82 1.45 -1.69 12.92
CA ASN A 82 0.81 -2.65 13.82
C ASN A 82 -0.40 -2.09 14.57
N THR A 83 -0.40 -0.79 14.90
CA THR A 83 -1.51 -0.15 15.64
C THR A 83 -2.75 0.11 14.80
N GLN A 84 -2.68 -0.07 13.47
CA GLN A 84 -3.80 0.21 12.58
C GLN A 84 -4.77 -0.96 12.54
N THR A 85 -6.03 -0.65 12.83
CA THR A 85 -7.13 -1.63 12.81
C THR A 85 -7.75 -1.78 11.43
N ASP A 86 -7.62 -0.76 10.58
CA ASP A 86 -8.31 -0.69 9.28
C ASP A 86 -7.54 -1.41 8.16
N ILE A 87 -6.32 -1.86 8.44
CA ILE A 87 -5.50 -2.66 7.52
C ILE A 87 -5.75 -4.14 7.82
N ALA A 88 -6.10 -4.91 6.78
CA ALA A 88 -6.32 -6.34 6.89
C ALA A 88 -5.07 -7.05 7.42
N ALA A 89 -5.26 -8.15 8.18
CA ALA A 89 -4.15 -8.82 8.85
C ALA A 89 -3.11 -9.37 7.84
N ASP A 90 -3.58 -9.97 6.75
CA ASP A 90 -2.76 -10.48 5.65
C ASP A 90 -1.98 -9.38 4.93
N GLU A 91 -2.61 -8.25 4.60
CA GLU A 91 -1.94 -7.08 4.01
C GLU A 91 -0.82 -6.55 4.92
N ARG A 92 -1.12 -6.45 6.22
CA ARG A 92 -0.14 -6.06 7.24
C ARG A 92 1.01 -7.06 7.34
N TYR A 93 0.75 -8.37 7.35
CA TYR A 93 1.81 -9.38 7.41
C TYR A 93 2.68 -9.39 6.15
N ALA A 94 2.09 -9.23 4.97
CA ALA A 94 2.85 -9.07 3.73
C ALA A 94 3.79 -7.87 3.81
N ALA A 95 3.28 -6.70 4.21
CA ALA A 95 4.08 -5.49 4.35
C ALA A 95 5.19 -5.63 5.39
N LEU A 96 4.89 -6.20 6.57
CA LEU A 96 5.89 -6.45 7.61
C LEU A 96 7.00 -7.37 7.09
N SER A 97 6.64 -8.45 6.38
CA SER A 97 7.63 -9.38 5.82
C SER A 97 8.61 -8.69 4.86
N GLU A 98 8.11 -7.77 4.02
CA GLU A 98 8.92 -7.02 3.07
C GLU A 98 9.76 -5.93 3.72
N LEU A 99 9.21 -5.22 4.72
CA LEU A 99 9.93 -4.19 5.47
C LEU A 99 11.12 -4.78 6.24
N TYR A 100 10.92 -5.90 6.93
CA TYR A 100 12.01 -6.62 7.59
C TYR A 100 13.04 -7.17 6.60
N LEU A 101 12.61 -7.65 5.43
CA LEU A 101 13.53 -8.09 4.39
C LEU A 101 14.40 -6.93 3.88
N ALA A 102 13.79 -5.78 3.61
CA ALA A 102 14.50 -4.58 3.20
C ALA A 102 15.53 -4.14 4.26
N GLN A 103 15.15 -4.15 5.54
CA GLN A 103 16.09 -3.81 6.61
C GLN A 103 17.22 -4.84 6.75
N ALA A 104 16.91 -6.13 6.65
CA ALA A 104 17.89 -7.21 6.72
C ALA A 104 18.95 -7.07 5.62
N LEU A 105 18.51 -6.78 4.39
CA LEU A 105 19.37 -6.54 3.25
C LEU A 105 20.24 -5.29 3.45
N GLU A 106 19.66 -4.19 3.92
CA GLU A 106 20.40 -2.95 4.19
C GLU A 106 21.49 -3.15 5.25
N LEU A 107 21.15 -3.81 6.37
CA LEU A 107 22.12 -4.16 7.42
C LEU A 107 23.22 -5.07 6.87
N SER A 108 22.87 -6.10 6.09
CA SER A 108 23.84 -7.05 5.54
C SER A 108 24.87 -6.42 4.59
N LYS A 109 24.48 -5.33 3.90
CA LYS A 109 25.34 -4.58 2.96
C LYS A 109 26.36 -3.68 3.68
N GLN A 110 26.19 -3.42 4.98
CA GLN A 110 27.12 -2.57 5.72
C GLN A 110 28.51 -3.21 5.78
N ARG A 111 29.57 -2.42 5.56
CA ARG A 111 30.96 -2.91 5.55
C ARG A 111 31.35 -3.69 6.80
N ASN A 112 30.83 -3.28 7.96
CA ASN A 112 31.08 -3.94 9.24
C ASN A 112 30.42 -5.32 9.34
N CYS A 113 29.34 -5.57 8.57
CA CYS A 113 28.70 -6.87 8.45
C CYS A 113 29.46 -7.81 7.50
N THR A 114 30.09 -7.31 6.43
CA THR A 114 30.74 -8.17 5.42
C THR A 114 32.10 -8.73 5.86
N HIS A 115 32.81 -8.02 6.75
CA HIS A 115 34.10 -8.45 7.31
C HIS A 115 33.97 -9.15 8.67
N ALA A 116 32.74 -9.39 9.12
CA ALA A 116 32.42 -10.08 10.35
C ALA A 116 32.97 -11.53 10.31
N GLN A 117 33.97 -11.84 11.13
CA GLN A 117 34.34 -13.24 11.38
C GLN A 117 33.13 -13.97 12.02
N PRO A 118 32.76 -15.18 11.55
CA PRO A 118 31.56 -15.90 12.00
C PRO A 118 31.46 -16.20 13.51
N HIS A 119 32.53 -15.91 14.28
CA HIS A 119 32.66 -16.22 15.71
C HIS A 119 33.26 -15.08 16.55
N SER A 120 33.26 -13.84 16.04
CA SER A 120 33.59 -12.68 16.89
C SER A 120 32.38 -12.36 17.76
N GLU A 121 32.55 -12.38 19.09
CA GLU A 121 31.50 -12.12 20.10
C GLU A 121 30.83 -10.73 19.98
N ASN A 122 31.32 -9.86 19.08
CA ASN A 122 30.86 -8.47 18.96
C ASN A 122 30.31 -8.10 17.56
N ASN A 123 29.78 -9.05 16.78
CA ASN A 123 29.18 -8.75 15.47
C ASN A 123 27.71 -8.35 15.56
N HIS A 124 27.44 -7.24 16.25
CA HIS A 124 26.09 -6.69 16.45
C HIS A 124 25.31 -6.50 15.13
N CYS A 125 26.00 -6.04 14.08
CA CYS A 125 25.40 -5.85 12.76
C CYS A 125 24.87 -7.18 12.18
N LEU A 126 25.65 -8.27 12.30
CA LEU A 126 25.27 -9.59 11.79
C LEU A 126 24.06 -10.13 12.55
N GLU A 127 24.06 -10.01 13.87
CA GLU A 127 22.92 -10.42 14.70
C GLU A 127 21.64 -9.66 14.35
N GLN A 128 21.74 -8.34 14.16
CA GLN A 128 20.61 -7.52 13.73
C GLN A 128 20.08 -7.92 12.35
N SER A 129 20.97 -8.17 11.38
CA SER A 129 20.59 -8.62 10.04
C SER A 129 19.89 -9.98 10.09
N LEU A 130 20.45 -10.95 10.84
CA LEU A 130 19.86 -12.27 11.01
C LEU A 130 18.50 -12.21 11.72
N ASN A 131 18.35 -11.36 12.73
CA ASN A 131 17.08 -11.15 13.41
C ASN A 131 16.03 -10.58 12.44
N ALA A 132 16.40 -9.59 11.62
CA ALA A 132 15.51 -9.03 10.62
C ALA A 132 15.11 -10.06 9.55
N PHE A 133 16.04 -10.93 9.10
CA PHE A 133 15.71 -12.05 8.21
C PHE A 133 14.73 -13.03 8.87
N ASP A 134 14.94 -13.41 10.13
CA ASP A 134 14.03 -14.29 10.87
C ASP A 134 12.62 -13.67 10.98
N GLN A 135 12.52 -12.37 11.29
CA GLN A 135 11.23 -11.68 11.31
C GLN A 135 10.56 -11.66 9.93
N SER A 136 11.31 -11.36 8.87
CA SER A 136 10.79 -11.42 7.50
C SER A 136 10.18 -12.78 7.18
N LEU A 137 10.89 -13.87 7.53
CA LEU A 137 10.43 -15.24 7.33
C LEU A 137 9.17 -15.56 8.14
N ARG A 138 9.12 -15.16 9.41
CA ARG A 138 7.94 -15.38 10.27
C ARG A 138 6.70 -14.71 9.71
N TYR A 139 6.80 -13.45 9.30
CA TYR A 139 5.66 -12.73 8.74
C TYR A 139 5.28 -13.28 7.36
N SER A 140 6.25 -13.65 6.52
CA SER A 140 5.99 -14.29 5.24
C SER A 140 5.26 -15.63 5.42
N TYR A 141 5.66 -16.44 6.40
CA TYR A 141 4.98 -17.69 6.71
C TYR A 141 3.53 -17.47 7.13
N VAL A 142 3.28 -16.54 8.05
CA VAL A 142 1.92 -16.23 8.50
C VAL A 142 1.07 -15.70 7.35
N TYR A 143 1.61 -14.79 6.54
CA TYR A 143 0.93 -14.27 5.35
C TYR A 143 0.54 -15.37 4.35
N LEU A 144 1.44 -16.31 4.07
CA LEU A 144 1.24 -17.33 3.05
C LEU A 144 0.40 -18.52 3.52
N PHE A 145 0.47 -18.88 4.80
CA PHE A 145 -0.04 -20.18 5.28
C PHE A 145 -1.06 -20.08 6.41
N LYS A 146 -1.16 -18.94 7.10
CA LYS A 146 -2.13 -18.74 8.18
C LYS A 146 -3.33 -17.96 7.62
N MET A 147 -4.10 -18.64 6.76
CA MET A 147 -5.43 -18.20 6.31
C MET A 147 -6.51 -18.80 7.21
#